data_AF-A0AA43J3W7-F1
#
_entry.id   AF-A0AA43J3W7-F1
#
_cell.length_a   1.000
_cell.length_b   1.000
_cell.length_c   1.000
_cell.angle_alpha   90.00
_cell.angle_beta   90.00
_cell.angle_gamma   90.00
#
_symmetry.space_group_name_H-M   'P 1'
#
loop_
_entity.id
_entity.type
_entity.pdbx_description
1 polymer ?
#
loop_
_entity_poly.entity_id
_entity_poly.type
_entity_poly.pdbx_seq_one_letter_code
_entity_poly.pdbx_strand_id
1 'polypeptide(L)'
;MFVKLLTVDLLIPGCSSLKEKRYVLSSLKARLRSRFNVSVAEVDFQDKWQRSMLAVSLVGTDHGTLDGACAKVRNFIENDRRVTVADTMEEFR
;
A
#
# COMPACT_ATOMS: atom_id res chain seq x y z
N MET A 1 1.48 -11.28 20.10
CA MET A 1 0.99 -11.17 18.71
C MET A 1 0.87 -9.70 18.43
N PHE A 2 1.54 -9.20 17.40
CA PHE A 2 1.55 -7.79 17.04
C PHE A 2 0.96 -7.63 15.65
N VAL A 3 0.23 -6.55 15.46
CA VAL A 3 -0.29 -6.13 14.15
C VAL A 3 0.31 -4.78 13.81
N LYS A 4 0.82 -4.64 12.59
CA LYS A 4 1.28 -3.37 12.06
C LYS A 4 0.42 -2.94 10.90
N LEU A 5 -0.03 -1.69 10.93
CA LEU A 5 -0.79 -1.06 9.86
C LEU A 5 0.09 -0.01 9.19
N LEU A 6 0.26 -0.12 7.88
CA LEU A 6 0.87 0.88 7.03
C LEU A 6 -0.23 1.47 6.15
N THR A 7 -0.47 2.77 6.28
CA THR A 7 -1.36 3.53 5.41
C THR A 7 -0.51 4.38 4.47
N VAL A 8 -0.79 4.31 3.18
CA VAL A 8 -0.02 4.98 2.13
C VAL A 8 -0.96 5.82 1.26
N ASP A 9 -0.74 7.12 1.22
CA ASP A 9 -1.39 8.02 0.28
C ASP A 9 -0.64 8.00 -1.05
N LEU A 10 -1.36 7.69 -2.12
CA LEU A 10 -0.83 7.51 -3.46
C LEU A 10 -1.43 8.52 -4.43
N LEU A 11 -0.54 9.19 -5.16
CA LEU A 11 -0.87 9.90 -6.39
C LEU A 11 -0.67 8.99 -7.59
N ILE A 12 -1.57 9.08 -8.57
CA ILE A 12 -1.60 8.23 -9.77
C ILE A 12 -1.74 9.14 -11.00
N PRO A 13 -0.67 9.89 -11.35
CA PRO A 13 -0.75 11.00 -12.31
C PRO A 13 -1.15 10.55 -13.72
N GLY A 14 -0.79 9.32 -14.12
CA GLY A 14 -1.07 8.77 -15.45
C GLY A 14 -2.50 8.23 -15.64
N CYS A 15 -3.35 8.27 -14.63
CA CYS A 15 -4.73 7.79 -14.74
C CYS A 15 -5.70 8.91 -15.15
N SER A 16 -6.54 8.60 -16.13
CA SER A 16 -7.59 9.47 -16.69
C SER A 16 -9.01 8.96 -16.40
N SER A 17 -9.13 7.79 -15.77
CA SER A 17 -10.43 7.21 -15.40
C SER A 17 -10.34 6.32 -14.15
N LEU A 18 -11.49 6.09 -13.50
CA LEU A 18 -11.59 5.15 -12.37
C LEU A 18 -11.21 3.72 -12.76
N LYS A 19 -11.47 3.33 -14.02
CA LYS A 19 -11.12 2.00 -14.53
C LYS A 19 -9.60 1.81 -14.61
N GLU A 20 -8.88 2.82 -15.11
CA GLU A 20 -7.41 2.81 -15.15
C GLU A 20 -6.81 2.76 -13.74
N LYS A 21 -7.33 3.57 -12.80
CA LYS A 21 -6.91 3.50 -11.41
C LYS A 21 -7.06 2.08 -10.86
N ARG A 22 -8.23 1.47 -11.04
CA ARG A 22 -8.50 0.10 -10.56
C ARG A 22 -7.53 -0.91 -11.15
N TYR A 23 -7.11 -0.74 -12.41
CA TYR A 23 -6.10 -1.59 -13.04
C TYR A 23 -4.72 -1.42 -12.41
N VAL A 24 -4.27 -0.18 -12.16
CA VAL A 24 -2.98 0.09 -11.50
C VAL A 24 -2.98 -0.48 -10.08
N LEU A 25 -4.02 -0.20 -9.30
CA LEU A 25 -4.13 -0.65 -7.91
C LEU A 25 -4.29 -2.17 -7.81
N SER A 26 -5.04 -2.82 -8.71
CA SER A 26 -5.18 -4.29 -8.68
C SER A 26 -3.83 -4.97 -8.91
N SER A 27 -3.06 -4.49 -9.88
CA SER A 27 -1.69 -4.95 -10.16
C SER A 27 -0.76 -4.76 -8.97
N LEU A 28 -0.75 -3.57 -8.36
CA LEU A 28 0.08 -3.27 -7.19
C LEU A 28 -0.30 -4.16 -6.00
N LYS A 29 -1.60 -4.25 -5.68
CA LYS A 29 -2.12 -5.08 -4.57
C LYS A 29 -1.83 -6.57 -4.79
N ALA A 30 -1.93 -7.08 -6.02
CA ALA A 30 -1.60 -8.47 -6.32
C ALA A 30 -0.11 -8.76 -6.11
N ARG A 31 0.77 -7.87 -6.58
CA ARG A 31 2.23 -7.99 -6.39
C ARG A 31 2.63 -7.92 -4.91
N LEU A 32 1.98 -7.05 -4.14
CA LEU A 32 2.19 -6.97 -2.68
C LEU A 32 1.85 -8.29 -1.99
N ARG A 33 0.66 -8.84 -2.24
CA ARG A 33 0.24 -10.13 -1.65
C ARG A 33 1.10 -11.31 -2.11
N SER A 34 1.61 -11.27 -3.34
CA SER A 34 2.46 -12.34 -3.86
C SER A 34 3.88 -12.31 -3.28
N ARG A 35 4.42 -11.11 -3.00
CA ARG A 35 5.79 -10.94 -2.52
C ARG A 35 5.90 -10.95 -1.00
N PHE A 36 4.85 -10.55 -0.31
CA PHE A 36 4.84 -10.39 1.14
C PHE A 36 3.61 -11.06 1.74
N ASN A 37 3.76 -11.61 2.95
CA ASN A 37 2.64 -12.15 3.72
C ASN A 37 1.84 -11.01 4.37
N VAL A 38 1.06 -10.27 3.57
CA VAL A 38 0.34 -9.07 4.00
C VAL A 38 -1.09 -9.06 3.47
N SER A 39 -2.01 -8.44 4.21
CA SER A 39 -3.30 -8.02 3.67
C SER A 39 -3.20 -6.58 3.16
N VAL A 40 -3.88 -6.26 2.06
CA VAL A 40 -3.87 -4.92 1.46
C VAL A 40 -5.24 -4.54 0.92
N ALA A 41 -5.67 -3.30 1.12
CA ALA A 41 -6.94 -2.77 0.61
C ALA A 41 -6.81 -1.31 0.20
N GLU A 42 -7.68 -0.86 -0.71
CA GLU A 42 -7.91 0.57 -0.91
C GLU A 42 -8.95 1.02 0.11
N VAL A 43 -8.62 2.03 0.92
CA VAL A 43 -9.41 2.46 2.08
C VAL A 43 -9.98 3.87 1.94
N ASP A 44 -9.44 4.70 1.04
CA ASP A 44 -9.96 6.05 0.79
C ASP A 44 -9.71 6.50 -0.67
N PHE A 45 -10.36 7.60 -1.07
CA PHE A 45 -10.33 8.24 -2.38
C PHE A 45 -10.81 7.33 -3.53
N GLN A 46 -11.77 6.43 -3.26
CA GLN A 46 -12.28 5.49 -4.28
C GLN A 46 -12.93 6.22 -5.48
N ASP A 47 -13.46 7.42 -5.26
CA ASP A 47 -14.09 8.31 -6.23
C ASP A 47 -13.10 9.20 -7.03
N LYS A 48 -11.84 9.30 -6.60
CA LYS A 48 -10.79 10.04 -7.31
C LYS A 48 -9.95 9.09 -8.17
N TRP A 49 -9.70 9.43 -9.43
CA TRP A 49 -8.87 8.58 -10.31
C TRP A 49 -7.36 8.85 -10.21
N GLN A 50 -6.92 10.03 -9.76
CA GLN A 50 -5.50 10.37 -9.58
C GLN A 50 -4.99 10.26 -8.14
N ARG A 51 -5.82 9.79 -7.20
CA ARG A 51 -5.45 9.61 -5.80
C ARG A 51 -6.08 8.34 -5.24
N SER A 52 -5.40 7.68 -4.32
CA SER A 52 -5.89 6.51 -3.61
C SER A 52 -5.19 6.39 -2.27
N MET A 53 -5.86 5.84 -1.26
CA MET A 53 -5.21 5.45 -0.02
C MET A 53 -5.18 3.94 0.08
N LEU A 54 -3.99 3.36 0.22
CA LEU A 54 -3.83 1.93 0.49
C LEU A 54 -3.54 1.70 1.97
N ALA A 55 -4.22 0.73 2.56
CA ALA A 55 -3.88 0.17 3.85
C ALA A 55 -3.25 -1.21 3.66
N VAL A 56 -2.13 -1.46 4.35
CA VAL A 56 -1.44 -2.75 4.40
C VAL A 56 -1.33 -3.19 5.85
N SER A 57 -1.84 -4.38 6.17
CA SER A 57 -1.69 -4.95 7.51
C SER A 57 -0.73 -6.13 7.51
N LEU A 58 0.15 -6.16 8.50
CA LEU A 58 1.12 -7.21 8.77
C LEU A 58 0.86 -7.79 10.16
N VAL A 59 1.04 -9.09 10.35
CA VAL A 59 0.90 -9.76 11.66
C VAL A 59 2.18 -10.54 11.94
N GLY A 60 2.69 -10.43 13.17
CA GLY A 60 3.96 -11.03 13.55
C GLY A 60 4.11 -11.29 15.04
N THR A 61 5.23 -11.89 15.41
CA THR A 61 5.56 -12.29 16.78
C THR A 61 6.37 -11.24 17.55
N ASP A 62 7.03 -10.31 16.86
CA ASP A 62 7.83 -9.23 17.44
C ASP A 62 7.80 -7.96 16.56
N HIS A 63 8.10 -6.81 17.17
CA HIS A 63 8.09 -5.50 16.50
C HIS A 63 9.21 -5.37 15.45
N GLY A 64 10.41 -5.86 15.72
CA GLY A 64 11.57 -5.68 14.84
C GLY A 64 11.39 -6.37 13.48
N THR A 65 10.87 -7.59 13.49
CA THR A 65 10.52 -8.32 12.26
C THR A 65 9.43 -7.58 11.47
N LEU A 66 8.41 -7.04 12.15
CA LEU A 66 7.33 -6.27 11.52
C LEU A 66 7.82 -4.93 10.95
N ASP A 67 8.70 -4.23 11.63
CA ASP A 67 9.33 -3.00 11.15
C ASP A 67 10.13 -3.24 9.88
N GLY A 68 10.98 -4.27 9.88
CA GLY A 68 11.75 -4.65 8.71
C GLY A 68 10.87 -5.08 7.53
N ALA A 69 9.79 -5.81 7.79
CA ALA A 69 8.82 -6.18 6.75
C ALA A 69 8.05 -4.97 6.21
N CYS A 70 7.59 -4.08 7.09
CA CYS A 70 6.90 -2.84 6.73
C CYS A 70 7.77 -1.94 5.86
N ALA A 71 9.05 -1.76 6.22
CA ALA A 71 10.00 -0.98 5.43
C ALA A 71 10.20 -1.58 4.02
N LYS A 72 10.29 -2.91 3.89
CA LYS A 72 10.37 -3.57 2.58
C LYS A 72 9.12 -3.36 1.74
N VAL A 73 7.93 -3.37 2.36
CA VAL A 73 6.67 -3.08 1.69
C VAL A 73 6.62 -1.62 1.22
N ARG A 74 6.95 -0.66 2.09
CA ARG A 74 7.01 0.77 1.72
C ARG A 74 7.94 1.00 0.53
N ASN A 75 9.17 0.51 0.62
CA ASN A 75 10.15 0.62 -0.45
C ASN A 75 9.63 -0.01 -1.74
N PHE A 76 8.91 -1.13 -1.66
CA PHE A 76 8.33 -1.77 -2.84
C PHE A 76 7.26 -0.91 -3.53
N ILE A 77 6.45 -0.20 -2.74
CA ILE A 77 5.42 0.73 -3.26
C ILE A 77 6.09 1.96 -3.88
N GLU A 78 7.06 2.56 -3.19
CA GLU A 78 7.81 3.74 -3.68
C GLU A 78 8.53 3.49 -5.01
N ASN A 79 8.96 2.25 -5.26
CA ASN A 79 9.63 1.86 -6.51
C ASN A 79 8.67 1.56 -7.67
N ASP A 80 7.35 1.61 -7.48
CA ASP A 80 6.40 1.42 -8.59
C ASP A 80 6.21 2.72 -9.37
N ARG A 81 6.74 2.77 -10.60
CA ARG A 81 6.73 3.96 -11.47
C ARG A 81 5.34 4.47 -11.86
N ARG A 82 4.27 3.73 -11.58
CA ARG A 82 2.89 4.13 -11.91
C ARG A 82 2.24 4.97 -10.82
N VAL A 83 2.85 5.02 -9.64
CA VAL A 83 2.33 5.74 -8.47
C VAL A 83 3.42 6.61 -7.86
N THR A 84 3.01 7.60 -7.07
CA THR A 84 3.91 8.42 -6.26
C THR A 84 3.36 8.43 -4.84
N VAL A 85 4.21 8.14 -3.86
CA VAL A 85 3.83 8.19 -2.45
C VAL A 85 3.80 9.66 -2.03
N ALA A 86 2.63 10.13 -1.60
CA ALA A 86 2.45 11.49 -1.07
C ALA A 86 2.69 11.55 0.44
N ASP A 87 2.24 10.52 1.17
CA ASP A 87 2.39 10.43 2.62
C ASP A 87 2.29 8.97 3.09
N THR A 88 2.82 8.70 4.28
CA THR A 88 2.74 7.39 4.94
C THR A 88 2.50 7.53 6.43
N MET A 89 1.61 6.71 6.98
CA MET A 89 1.36 6.60 8.41
C MET A 89 1.53 5.15 8.87
N GLU A 90 2.12 4.97 10.04
CA GLU A 90 2.38 3.65 10.64
C GLU A 90 1.77 3.56 12.04
N GLU A 91 1.02 2.49 12.28
CA GLU A 91 0.42 2.21 13.58
C GLU A 91 0.74 0.78 14.02
N PHE A 92 0.97 0.60 15.32
CA PHE A 92 1.04 -0.71 15.95
C PHE A 92 -0.23 -0.98 16.74
N ARG A 93 -0.68 -2.24 16.71
CA ARG A 93 -1.76 -2.80 17.51
C ARG A 93 -1.34 -4.11 18.15
#